data_AF-A0A089RV47-F1
#
_entry.id   AF-A0A089RV47-F1
#
_cell.length_a   1.000
_cell.length_b   1.000
_cell.length_c   1.000
_cell.angle_alpha   90.00
_cell.angle_beta   90.00
_cell.angle_gamma   90.00
#
_symmetry.space_group_name_H-M   'P 1'
#
loop_
_entity.id
_entity.type
_entity.pdbx_description
1 polymer ?
#
loop_
_entity_poly.entity_id
_entity_poly.type
_entity_poly.pdbx_seq_one_letter_code
_entity_poly.pdbx_strand_id
1 'polypeptide(L)'
;MSFIAVDGDQSCLFELLEDRRLCSLFKHYQQFTRQARCRVKYLVMDMNAAYDQLVKTVFPCAQIIYDRFHIAKHLNDTMNHVRIHVFNRLRKGDSAEQKQARHLKRY
;
A
#
# COMPACT_ATOMS: atom_id res chain seq x y z
N MET A 1 10.89 -9.59 5.38
CA MET A 1 10.69 -8.54 4.37
C MET A 1 11.31 -7.27 4.90
N SER A 2 12.20 -6.69 4.11
CA SER A 2 12.97 -5.48 4.41
C SER A 2 12.11 -4.22 4.22
N PHE A 3 12.50 -3.12 4.85
CA PHE A 3 12.02 -1.76 4.60
C PHE A 3 12.99 -1.05 3.64
N ILE A 4 12.44 -0.35 2.66
CA ILE A 4 13.20 0.36 1.63
C ILE A 4 12.79 1.83 1.68
N ALA A 5 13.77 2.71 1.80
CA ALA A 5 13.60 4.14 1.61
C ALA A 5 14.39 4.59 0.38
N VAL A 6 13.79 5.48 -0.39
CA VAL A 6 14.34 6.03 -1.64
C VAL A 6 14.29 7.55 -1.53
N ASP A 7 15.35 8.21 -1.98
CA ASP A 7 15.38 9.66 -2.14
C ASP A 7 14.52 10.03 -3.36
N GLY A 8 13.47 10.81 -3.14
CA GLY A 8 12.54 11.20 -4.20
C GLY A 8 13.12 12.21 -5.20
N ASP A 9 14.11 13.00 -4.81
CA ASP A 9 14.74 14.00 -5.68
C ASP A 9 15.83 13.35 -6.54
N GLN A 10 16.65 12.49 -5.93
CA GLN A 10 17.76 11.81 -6.63
C GLN A 10 17.35 10.48 -7.28
N SER A 11 16.15 9.98 -6.98
CA SER A 11 15.67 8.66 -7.43
C SER A 11 16.65 7.53 -7.10
N CYS A 12 17.34 7.63 -5.97
CA CYS A 12 18.37 6.67 -5.54
C CYS A 12 17.95 5.97 -4.24
N LEU A 13 18.44 4.75 -4.03
CA LEU A 13 18.24 4.04 -2.78
C LEU A 13 18.86 4.85 -1.64
N PHE A 14 18.03 5.33 -0.73
CA PHE A 14 18.49 6.02 0.47
C PHE A 14 18.90 5.02 1.54
N GLU A 15 18.05 4.02 1.80
CA GLU A 15 18.29 3.07 2.88
C GLU A 15 17.54 1.76 2.67
N LEU A 16 18.16 0.66 3.11
CA LEU A 16 17.57 -0.67 3.19
C LEU A 16 17.71 -1.17 4.63
N LEU A 17 16.58 -1.38 5.31
CA LEU A 17 16.53 -1.92 6.67
C LEU A 17 15.96 -3.33 6.62
N GLU A 18 16.60 -4.29 7.30
CA GLU A 18 16.11 -5.68 7.30
C GLU A 18 14.77 -5.86 8.02
N ASP A 19 14.49 -5.01 9.00
CA ASP A 19 13.28 -5.08 9.81
C ASP A 19 12.32 -3.94 9.50
N ARG A 20 11.12 -4.31 9.04
CA ARG A 20 10.00 -3.39 8.77
C ARG A 20 9.02 -3.25 9.94
N ARG A 21 9.31 -3.80 11.12
CA ARG A 21 8.41 -3.62 12.27
C ARG A 21 8.45 -2.17 12.73
N LEU A 22 7.28 -1.64 13.06
CA LEU A 22 7.09 -0.26 13.51
C LEU A 22 8.03 0.16 14.64
N CYS A 23 8.18 -0.69 15.66
CA CYS A 23 9.08 -0.43 16.78
C CYS A 23 10.55 -0.30 16.35
N SER A 24 10.97 -1.08 15.35
CA SER A 24 12.34 -1.08 14.84
C SER A 24 12.61 0.17 14.01
N LEU A 25 11.69 0.52 13.11
CA LEU A 25 11.77 1.76 12.33
C LEU A 25 11.74 3.00 13.21
N PHE A 26 10.91 3.00 14.26
CA PHE A 26 10.87 4.09 15.24
C PHE A 26 12.21 4.28 15.93
N LYS A 27 12.77 3.20 16.48
CA LYS A 27 14.07 3.23 17.17
C LYS A 27 15.18 3.70 16.24
N HIS A 28 15.17 3.24 15.00
CA HIS A 28 16.13 3.64 13.98
C HIS A 28 16.07 5.14 13.71
N TYR A 29 14.90 5.63 13.30
CA TYR A 29 14.78 7.03 12.93
C TYR A 29 14.88 8.01 14.12
N GLN A 30 14.58 7.57 15.35
CA GLN A 30 14.78 8.40 16.54
C GLN A 30 16.24 8.76 16.82
N GLN A 31 17.22 8.06 16.23
CA GLN A 31 18.64 8.41 16.34
C GLN A 31 18.98 9.71 15.61
N PHE A 32 18.17 10.11 14.62
CA PHE A 32 18.34 11.38 13.92
C PHE A 32 17.77 12.55 14.72
N THR A 33 18.45 13.69 14.63
CA THR A 33 18.01 14.92 15.30
C THR A 33 16.59 15.29 14.88
N ARG A 34 15.83 15.89 15.80
CA ARG A 34 14.47 16.35 15.51
C ARG A 34 14.46 17.32 14.33
N GLN A 35 15.47 18.19 14.22
CA GLN A 35 15.62 19.11 13.09
C GLN A 35 15.78 18.37 11.76
N ALA A 36 16.59 17.31 11.70
CA ALA A 36 16.72 16.49 10.50
C ALA A 36 15.39 15.83 10.13
N ARG A 37 14.67 15.25 11.10
CA ARG A 37 13.37 14.61 10.87
C ARG A 37 12.27 15.59 10.43
N CYS A 38 12.30 16.83 10.93
CA CYS A 38 11.40 17.89 10.50
C CYS A 38 11.66 18.37 9.06
N ARG A 39 12.83 18.07 8.47
CA ARG A 39 13.12 18.43 7.06
C ARG A 39 12.46 17.49 6.06
N VAL A 40 11.97 16.32 6.48
CA VAL A 40 11.20 15.43 5.62
C VAL A 40 9.85 16.08 5.32
N LYS A 41 9.61 16.41 4.05
CA LYS A 41 8.38 17.08 3.58
C LYS A 41 7.30 16.11 3.13
N TYR A 42 7.70 15.02 2.48
CA TYR A 42 6.79 14.03 1.93
C TYR A 42 7.25 12.64 2.35
N LEU A 43 6.30 11.78 2.72
CA LEU A 43 6.54 10.36 2.92
C LEU A 43 5.54 9.57 2.07
N VAL A 44 6.05 8.81 1.11
CA VAL A 44 5.24 7.91 0.29
C VAL A 44 5.22 6.53 0.96
N MET A 45 4.04 5.95 1.18
CA MET A 45 3.94 4.65 1.83
C MET A 45 2.70 3.83 1.44
N ASP A 46 2.74 2.56 1.81
CA ASP A 46 1.58 1.65 1.74
C ASP A 46 0.44 2.08 2.65
N MET A 47 -0.77 1.61 2.33
CA MET A 47 -2.01 1.88 3.06
C MET A 47 -2.14 1.13 4.40
N ASN A 48 -1.07 1.04 5.19
CA ASN A 48 -1.10 0.39 6.51
C ASN A 48 -1.47 1.39 7.61
N ALA A 49 -2.70 1.29 8.14
CA ALA A 49 -3.19 2.19 9.18
C ALA A 49 -2.34 2.23 10.46
N ALA A 50 -1.64 1.15 10.80
CA ALA A 50 -0.77 1.12 11.98
C ALA A 50 0.46 2.03 11.82
N TYR A 51 0.87 2.33 10.59
CA TYR A 51 2.00 3.20 10.30
C TYR A 51 1.68 4.68 10.45
N ASP A 52 0.42 5.07 10.22
CA ASP A 52 0.01 6.47 10.14
C ASP A 52 0.33 7.26 11.44
N GLN A 53 0.07 6.67 12.60
CA GLN A 53 0.36 7.28 13.90
C GLN A 53 1.86 7.35 14.19
N LEU A 54 2.61 6.30 13.84
CA LEU A 54 4.03 6.21 14.12
C LEU A 54 4.82 7.18 13.25
N VAL A 55 4.49 7.25 11.96
CA VAL A 55 5.10 8.16 10.99
C VAL A 55 4.95 9.61 11.45
N LYS A 56 3.78 10.02 11.93
CA LYS A 56 3.59 11.40 12.44
C LYS A 56 4.45 11.70 13.67
N THR A 57 4.80 10.68 14.46
CA THR A 57 5.70 10.84 15.61
C THR A 57 7.17 10.95 15.16
N VAL A 58 7.56 10.16 14.16
CA VAL A 58 8.93 10.13 13.62
C VAL A 58 9.20 11.32 12.69
N PHE A 59 8.29 11.64 11.79
CA PHE A 59 8.39 12.70 10.78
C PHE A 59 7.24 13.69 10.95
N PRO A 60 7.28 14.55 11.98
CA PRO A 60 6.14 15.36 12.39
C PRO A 60 5.73 16.44 11.37
N CYS A 61 6.61 16.78 10.43
CA CYS A 61 6.35 17.79 9.40
C CYS A 61 6.09 17.18 8.02
N ALA A 62 6.13 15.84 7.90
CA ALA A 62 5.94 15.17 6.63
C ALA A 62 4.45 15.03 6.30
N GLN A 63 4.10 15.32 5.05
CA GLN A 63 2.82 14.97 4.48
C GLN A 63 2.87 13.51 4.01
N ILE A 64 1.91 12.71 4.49
CA ILE A 64 1.76 11.30 4.09
C ILE A 64 1.08 11.25 2.71
N ILE A 65 1.67 10.48 1.80
CA ILE A 65 1.16 10.20 0.46
C ILE A 65 1.02 8.69 0.34
N TYR A 66 -0.16 8.19 0.00
CA TYR A 66 -0.33 6.77 -0.27
C TYR A 66 0.15 6.41 -1.69
N ASP A 67 0.87 5.30 -1.80
CA ASP A 67 1.32 4.79 -3.09
C ASP A 67 0.11 4.41 -3.98
N ARG A 68 0.07 5.00 -5.18
CA ARG A 68 -0.99 4.80 -6.17
C ARG A 68 -1.04 3.37 -6.68
N PHE A 69 0.10 2.66 -6.71
CA PHE A 69 0.14 1.26 -7.12
C PHE A 69 -0.74 0.41 -6.21
N HIS A 70 -0.66 0.63 -4.90
CA HIS A 70 -1.46 -0.10 -3.92
C HIS A 70 -2.95 0.22 -4.06
N ILE A 71 -3.31 1.48 -4.32
CA ILE A 71 -4.71 1.87 -4.58
C ILE A 71 -5.25 1.14 -5.83
N ALA A 72 -4.52 1.20 -6.95
CA ALA A 72 -4.92 0.56 -8.19
C ALA A 72 -5.03 -0.96 -8.04
N LYS A 73 -4.07 -1.57 -7.34
CA LYS A 73 -4.07 -3.00 -7.03
C LYS A 73 -5.29 -3.39 -6.19
N HIS A 74 -5.56 -2.68 -5.09
CA HIS A 74 -6.71 -2.98 -4.22
C HIS A 74 -8.03 -2.84 -4.97
N LEU A 75 -8.17 -1.85 -5.84
CA LEU A 75 -9.35 -1.70 -6.68
C LEU A 75 -9.52 -2.89 -7.64
N ASN A 76 -8.45 -3.26 -8.34
CA ASN A 76 -8.48 -4.37 -9.29
C ASN A 76 -8.78 -5.71 -8.61
N ASP A 77 -8.13 -5.98 -7.49
CA ASP A 77 -8.35 -7.19 -6.68
C ASP A 77 -9.82 -7.26 -6.21
N THR A 78 -10.36 -6.14 -5.70
CA THR A 78 -11.77 -6.05 -5.26
C THR A 78 -12.74 -6.32 -6.39
N MET A 79 -12.52 -5.70 -7.56
CA MET A 79 -13.35 -5.90 -8.74
C MET A 79 -13.29 -7.35 -9.22
N ASN A 80 -12.10 -7.95 -9.20
CA ASN A 80 -11.90 -9.35 -9.57
C ASN A 80 -12.59 -10.30 -8.58
N HIS A 81 -12.54 -10.02 -7.28
CA HIS A 81 -13.28 -10.78 -6.26
C HIS A 81 -14.79 -10.74 -6.52
N VAL A 82 -15.36 -9.57 -6.78
CA VAL A 82 -16.79 -9.42 -7.11
C VAL A 82 -17.11 -10.19 -8.40
N ARG A 83 -16.29 -10.05 -9.45
CA ARG A 83 -16.46 -10.76 -10.72
C ARG A 83 -16.49 -12.26 -10.54
N ILE A 84 -15.52 -12.83 -9.79
CA ILE A 84 -15.45 -14.26 -9.48
C ILE A 84 -16.67 -14.70 -8.65
N HIS A 85 -17.06 -13.92 -7.66
CA HIS A 85 -18.24 -14.21 -6.83
C HIS A 85 -19.51 -14.28 -7.67
N VAL A 86 -19.76 -13.27 -8.52
CA VAL A 86 -20.91 -13.24 -9.43
C VAL A 86 -20.84 -14.39 -10.43
N PHE A 87 -19.68 -14.66 -11.02
CA PHE A 87 -19.47 -15.79 -11.92
C PHE A 87 -19.86 -17.13 -11.27
N ASN A 88 -19.37 -17.38 -10.05
CA ASN A 88 -19.63 -18.61 -9.32
C ASN A 88 -21.11 -18.78 -8.95
N ARG A 89 -21.81 -17.69 -8.67
CA ARG A 89 -23.26 -17.68 -8.44
C ARG A 89 -24.02 -18.04 -9.72
N LEU A 90 -23.78 -17.32 -10.81
CA LEU A 90 -24.49 -17.50 -12.09
C LEU A 90 -24.20 -18.86 -12.75
N ARG A 91 -23.00 -19.43 -12.55
CA ARG A 91 -22.65 -20.76 -13.08
C ARG A 91 -23.55 -21.88 -12.54
N LYS A 92 -24.13 -21.70 -11.33
CA LYS A 92 -25.04 -22.66 -10.70
C LYS A 92 -26.51 -22.43 -11.09
N GLY A 93 -26.78 -21.40 -11.87
CA GLY A 93 -28.11 -20.97 -12.29
C GLY A 93 -28.61 -21.67 -13.54
N ASP A 94 -29.69 -21.12 -14.11
CA ASP A 94 -30.31 -21.65 -15.33
C ASP A 94 -29.46 -21.43 -16.60
N SER A 95 -29.96 -21.89 -17.75
CA SER A 95 -29.23 -21.77 -19.02
C SER A 95 -28.95 -20.32 -19.45
N ALA A 96 -29.84 -19.37 -19.11
CA ALA A 96 -29.66 -17.96 -19.42
C ALA A 96 -28.60 -17.33 -18.51
N GLU A 97 -28.64 -17.61 -17.20
CA GLU A 97 -27.64 -17.18 -16.22
C GLU A 97 -26.24 -17.74 -16.54
N GLN A 98 -26.15 -19.00 -16.95
CA GLN A 98 -24.89 -19.61 -17.39
C GLN A 98 -24.34 -18.95 -18.67
N LYS A 99 -25.19 -18.43 -19.56
CA LYS A 99 -24.76 -17.63 -20.71
C LYS A 99 -24.16 -16.30 -20.25
N GLN A 100 -24.81 -15.60 -19.31
CA GLN A 100 -24.29 -14.37 -18.71
C GLN A 100 -22.93 -14.58 -18.01
N ALA A 101 -22.76 -15.68 -17.28
CA ALA A 101 -21.51 -16.03 -16.62
C ALA A 101 -20.31 -16.10 -17.59
N ARG A 102 -20.53 -16.56 -18.83
CA ARG A 102 -19.46 -16.65 -19.84
C ARG A 102 -18.90 -15.29 -20.27
N HIS A 103 -19.71 -14.23 -20.22
CA HIS A 103 -19.24 -12.88 -20.52
C HIS A 103 -18.25 -12.37 -19.47
N LEU A 104 -18.40 -12.78 -18.21
CA LEU A 104 -17.51 -12.40 -17.11
C LEU A 104 -16.12 -13.03 -17.20
N LYS A 105 -15.90 -14.04 -18.05
CA LYS A 105 -14.56 -14.63 -18.28
C LYS A 105 -13.63 -13.76 -19.14
N ARG A 106 -14.18 -12.76 -19.85
CA ARG A 106 -13.42 -11.91 -20.77
C ARG A 106 -12.71 -10.74 -20.07
N TYR A 107 -13.06 -10.50 -18.81
CA TYR A 107 -12.49 -9.48 -17.93
C TYR A 107 -11.88 -10.20 -16.72
#